data_AF-A0A2E0TBQ0-F1
#
_entry.id   AF-A0A2E0TBQ0-F1
#
_cell.length_a   1.000
_cell.length_b   1.000
_cell.length_c   1.000
_cell.angle_alpha   90.00
_cell.angle_beta   90.00
_cell.angle_gamma   90.00
#
_symmetry.space_group_name_H-M   'P 1'
#
loop_
_entity.id
_entity.type
_entity.pdbx_description
1 polymer ?
#
loop_
_entity_poly.entity_id
_entity_poly.type
_entity_poly.pdbx_seq_one_letter_code
_entity_poly.pdbx_strand_id
1 'polypeptide(L)'
;MCGWVDDGRGDVDAHEERGGGTLWAARAEYLRQAPREAAAHRRWILVDGVAVERHAGTDPSAWNVLHDGWIERLVPRGDRLTLHVACPYLRRRFAEPGEGFLLELFECTELGYVPYADAPPTSSPDVIAAAEPDFVSAKADGERMRVWGSDGELAFRYRELGLRFGSGRPVALAAVVAAAEAYWSEWKREGEARLRAQRGEGDEPG
;
A
#
# COMPACT_ATOMS: atom_id res chain seq x y z
N MET A 1 16.44 -31.93 0.10
CA MET A 1 16.23 -30.94 -0.97
C MET A 1 14.81 -31.10 -1.49
N CYS A 2 13.88 -30.29 -1.00
CA CYS A 2 12.54 -30.21 -1.59
C CYS A 2 12.58 -29.05 -2.59
N GLY A 3 12.40 -29.35 -3.88
CA GLY A 3 12.34 -28.33 -4.93
C GLY A 3 11.00 -27.63 -4.87
N TRP A 4 11.02 -26.32 -4.65
CA TRP A 4 9.84 -25.46 -4.81
C TRP A 4 9.68 -25.14 -6.29
N VAL A 5 8.58 -25.58 -6.90
CA VAL A 5 8.12 -25.08 -8.20
C VAL A 5 7.02 -24.07 -7.88
N ASP A 6 7.31 -22.80 -8.14
CA ASP A 6 6.32 -21.73 -8.09
C ASP A 6 5.40 -21.88 -9.32
N ASP A 7 4.20 -22.40 -9.10
CA ASP A 7 3.21 -22.65 -10.16
C ASP A 7 2.31 -21.41 -10.44
N GLY A 8 2.62 -20.28 -9.82
CA GLY A 8 1.89 -19.03 -9.98
C GLY A 8 0.47 -19.06 -9.41
N ARG A 9 0.06 -20.13 -8.72
CA ARG A 9 -1.23 -20.17 -8.04
C ARG A 9 -1.08 -19.56 -6.67
N GLY A 10 -1.93 -18.58 -6.39
CA GLY A 10 -2.01 -17.92 -5.09
C GLY A 10 -2.58 -18.87 -4.05
N ASP A 11 -1.80 -19.87 -3.66
CA ASP A 11 -2.12 -20.80 -2.59
C ASP A 11 -1.89 -20.07 -1.25
N VAL A 12 -2.79 -19.14 -0.96
CA VAL A 12 -2.74 -18.25 0.21
C VAL A 12 -3.10 -19.00 1.52
N ASP A 13 -3.65 -20.22 1.44
CA ASP A 13 -4.34 -20.83 2.59
C ASP A 13 -3.81 -22.18 3.09
N ALA A 14 -2.60 -22.62 2.76
CA ALA A 14 -2.17 -23.95 3.19
C ALA A 14 -0.69 -24.09 3.57
N HIS A 15 -0.18 -23.26 4.48
CA HIS A 15 0.96 -23.68 5.31
C HIS A 15 0.98 -22.92 6.66
N GLU A 16 0.03 -23.26 7.53
CA GLU A 16 0.38 -23.43 8.94
C GLU A 16 0.94 -24.85 9.11
N GLU A 17 2.02 -24.95 9.89
CA GLU A 17 2.61 -26.19 10.41
C GLU A 17 3.39 -27.09 9.43
N ARG A 18 4.70 -26.82 9.34
CA ARG A 18 5.78 -27.74 9.80
C ARG A 18 7.14 -27.11 9.52
N GLY A 19 7.57 -26.22 10.41
CA GLY A 19 8.88 -25.58 10.35
C GLY A 19 8.92 -24.08 10.68
N GLY A 20 8.15 -23.62 11.68
CA GLY A 20 8.45 -22.39 12.45
C GLY A 20 8.60 -21.05 11.73
N GLY A 21 8.29 -20.94 10.44
CA GLY A 21 8.40 -19.71 9.66
C GLY A 21 7.08 -19.39 8.96
N THR A 22 6.69 -18.12 8.93
CA THR A 22 5.56 -17.67 8.12
C THR A 22 5.87 -17.87 6.63
N LEU A 23 4.84 -17.95 5.77
CA LEU A 23 5.00 -18.00 4.31
C LEU A 23 5.98 -16.92 3.78
N TRP A 24 5.97 -15.74 4.38
CA TRP A 24 6.89 -14.65 4.07
C TRP A 24 8.35 -14.93 4.44
N ALA A 25 8.60 -15.66 5.52
CA ALA A 25 9.95 -16.09 5.89
C ALA A 25 10.51 -17.11 4.87
N ALA A 26 9.67 -18.06 4.42
CA ALA A 26 10.04 -18.99 3.36
C ALA A 26 10.35 -18.26 2.04
N ARG A 27 9.51 -17.28 1.66
CA ARG A 27 9.76 -16.42 0.49
C ARG A 27 11.06 -15.63 0.63
N ALA A 28 11.35 -15.08 1.81
CA ALA A 28 12.58 -14.33 2.04
C ALA A 28 13.81 -15.23 1.88
N GLU A 29 13.76 -16.44 2.43
CA GLU A 29 14.85 -17.41 2.30
C GLU A 29 15.06 -17.85 0.85
N TYR A 30 13.97 -18.15 0.13
CA TYR A 30 14.02 -18.42 -1.30
C TYR A 30 14.70 -17.27 -2.07
N LEU A 31 14.31 -16.02 -1.80
CA LEU A 31 14.90 -14.85 -2.46
C LEU A 31 16.40 -14.68 -2.16
N ARG A 32 16.86 -15.02 -0.95
CA ARG A 32 18.29 -14.96 -0.58
C ARG A 32 19.13 -15.99 -1.33
N GLN A 33 18.56 -17.17 -1.58
CA GLN A 33 19.28 -18.29 -2.21
C GLN A 33 19.22 -18.26 -3.73
N ALA A 34 18.19 -17.64 -4.30
CA ALA A 34 17.91 -17.75 -5.72
C ALA A 34 18.81 -16.84 -6.59
N PRO A 35 19.24 -17.29 -7.80
CA PRO A 35 20.13 -16.53 -8.68
C PRO A 35 19.54 -15.15 -9.03
N ARG A 36 20.41 -14.13 -9.14
CA ARG A 36 19.98 -12.75 -9.48
C ARG A 36 19.28 -12.66 -10.83
N GLU A 37 19.67 -13.47 -11.81
CA GLU A 37 19.11 -13.46 -13.17
C GLU A 37 17.64 -13.89 -13.21
N ALA A 38 17.20 -14.72 -12.25
CA ALA A 38 15.81 -15.13 -12.12
C ALA A 38 14.95 -14.13 -11.33
N ALA A 39 15.48 -12.97 -10.92
CA ALA A 39 14.77 -11.98 -10.09
C ALA A 39 13.76 -11.13 -10.89
N ALA A 40 14.02 -10.88 -12.18
CA ALA A 40 13.24 -9.96 -12.99
C ALA A 40 11.75 -10.35 -13.18
N HIS A 41 11.44 -11.64 -13.04
CA HIS A 41 10.07 -12.18 -13.20
C HIS A 41 9.39 -12.54 -11.88
N ARG A 42 10.03 -12.24 -10.73
CA ARG A 42 9.48 -12.64 -9.44
C ARG A 42 8.34 -11.72 -9.03
N ARG A 43 7.34 -12.33 -8.41
CA ARG A 43 6.26 -11.66 -7.70
C ARG A 43 6.72 -11.02 -6.38
N TRP A 44 7.92 -11.36 -5.90
CA TRP A 44 8.44 -10.87 -4.63
C TRP A 44 9.82 -10.25 -4.77
N ILE A 45 10.07 -9.25 -3.93
CA ILE A 45 11.35 -8.54 -3.78
C ILE A 45 11.75 -8.53 -2.32
N LEU A 46 13.05 -8.44 -2.05
CA LEU A 46 13.58 -8.46 -0.69
C LEU A 46 13.80 -7.02 -0.19
N VAL A 47 13.15 -6.67 0.91
CA VAL A 47 13.30 -5.37 1.60
C VAL A 47 13.81 -5.61 3.00
N ASP A 48 15.03 -5.15 3.27
CA ASP A 48 15.63 -5.22 4.60
C ASP A 48 15.55 -6.65 5.20
N GLY A 49 15.73 -7.66 4.34
CA GLY A 49 15.67 -9.08 4.72
C GLY A 49 14.28 -9.72 4.74
N VAL A 50 13.23 -8.98 4.40
CA VAL A 50 11.82 -9.43 4.35
C VAL A 50 11.32 -9.50 2.91
N ALA A 51 10.65 -10.59 2.54
CA ALA A 51 9.99 -10.67 1.23
C ALA A 51 8.70 -9.84 1.23
N VAL A 52 8.53 -8.99 0.21
CA VAL A 52 7.30 -8.22 -0.03
C VAL A 52 6.77 -8.53 -1.41
N GLU A 53 5.46 -8.40 -1.61
CA GLU A 53 4.86 -8.48 -2.94
C GLU A 53 5.30 -7.29 -3.79
N ARG A 54 5.57 -7.55 -5.07
CA ARG A 54 6.04 -6.59 -6.06
C ARG A 54 4.87 -6.14 -6.92
N HIS A 55 4.70 -4.83 -7.01
CA HIS A 55 3.71 -4.18 -7.87
C HIS A 55 4.43 -3.28 -8.87
N ALA A 56 3.91 -3.19 -10.10
CA ALA A 56 4.47 -2.30 -11.11
C ALA A 56 4.28 -0.84 -10.70
N GLY A 57 5.25 0.02 -11.02
CA GLY A 57 5.17 1.44 -10.69
C GLY A 57 4.08 2.21 -11.40
N THR A 58 3.47 1.60 -12.41
CA THR A 58 2.30 2.11 -13.14
C THR A 58 0.97 1.57 -12.63
N ASP A 59 0.95 0.70 -11.60
CA ASP A 59 -0.26 0.21 -10.97
C ASP A 59 -0.72 1.19 -9.87
N PRO A 60 -1.85 1.90 -10.03
CA PRO A 60 -2.31 2.87 -9.05
C PRO A 60 -3.05 2.23 -7.85
N SER A 61 -3.25 0.90 -7.86
CA SER A 61 -4.13 0.21 -6.89
C SER A 61 -3.69 0.42 -5.44
N ALA A 62 -2.38 0.35 -5.17
CA ALA A 62 -1.83 0.58 -3.82
C ALA A 62 -2.06 2.01 -3.32
N TRP A 63 -2.10 3.00 -4.21
CA TRP A 63 -2.35 4.39 -3.85
C TRP A 63 -3.84 4.64 -3.64
N ASN A 64 -4.69 4.15 -4.53
CA ASN A 64 -6.14 4.33 -4.44
C ASN A 64 -6.76 3.59 -3.26
N VAL A 65 -6.21 2.43 -2.86
CA VAL A 65 -6.72 1.71 -1.68
C VAL A 65 -6.41 2.46 -0.38
N LEU A 66 -5.34 3.26 -0.36
CA LEU A 66 -4.93 4.08 0.78
C LEU A 66 -5.57 5.48 0.77
N HIS A 67 -6.70 5.65 0.06
CA HIS A 67 -7.54 6.85 0.11
C HIS A 67 -7.76 7.32 1.56
N ASP A 68 -7.82 8.62 1.85
CA ASP A 68 -7.85 9.21 3.20
C ASP A 68 -6.63 8.91 4.09
N GLY A 69 -5.58 8.27 3.54
CA GLY A 69 -4.27 8.21 4.16
C GLY A 69 -3.45 9.47 3.86
N TRP A 70 -2.38 9.69 4.63
CA TRP A 70 -1.45 10.80 4.40
C TRP A 70 0.00 10.39 4.66
N ILE A 71 0.93 11.12 4.05
CA ILE A 71 2.37 10.90 4.23
C ILE A 71 2.82 11.57 5.52
N GLU A 72 3.32 10.77 6.47
CA GLU A 72 3.94 11.27 7.71
C GLU A 72 5.44 11.47 7.55
N ARG A 73 6.08 10.64 6.70
CA ARG A 73 7.52 10.66 6.53
C ARG A 73 7.96 10.08 5.19
N LEU A 74 9.03 10.67 4.64
CA LEU A 74 9.73 10.18 3.47
C LEU A 74 11.19 9.88 3.83
N VAL A 75 11.66 8.68 3.49
CA VAL A 75 13.02 8.24 3.80
C VAL A 75 13.72 7.75 2.53
N PRO A 76 14.51 8.61 1.87
CA PRO A 76 15.36 8.21 0.75
C PRO A 76 16.51 7.30 1.21
N ARG A 77 16.79 6.25 0.43
CA ARG A 77 17.93 5.34 0.62
C ARG A 77 18.47 4.90 -0.75
N GLY A 78 19.37 5.68 -1.32
CA GLY A 78 19.88 5.45 -2.67
C GLY A 78 18.77 5.64 -3.71
N ASP A 79 18.51 4.61 -4.51
CA ASP A 79 17.42 4.57 -5.50
C ASP A 79 16.08 4.07 -4.91
N ARG A 80 16.02 3.86 -3.60
CA ARG A 80 14.80 3.48 -2.88
C ARG A 80 14.22 4.67 -2.13
N LEU A 81 12.90 4.82 -2.15
CA LEU A 81 12.17 5.77 -1.31
C LEU A 81 11.14 5.03 -0.46
N THR A 82 11.25 5.14 0.87
CA THR A 82 10.25 4.59 1.79
C THR A 82 9.29 5.71 2.22
N LEU A 83 7.99 5.50 2.00
CA LEU A 83 6.92 6.37 2.50
C LEU A 83 6.32 5.74 3.74
N HIS A 84 6.23 6.51 4.82
CA HIS A 84 5.41 6.17 5.98
C HIS A 84 4.05 6.82 5.79
N VAL A 85 3.02 6.00 5.67
CA VAL A 85 1.66 6.44 5.41
C VAL A 85 0.77 6.08 6.59
N ALA A 86 0.20 7.09 7.23
CA ALA A 86 -0.89 6.88 8.17
C ALA A 86 -2.19 6.66 7.40
N CYS A 87 -2.95 5.65 7.82
CA CYS A 87 -4.28 5.39 7.25
C CYS A 87 -5.15 4.72 8.33
N PRO A 88 -5.69 5.49 9.28
CA PRO A 88 -6.27 4.93 10.50
C PRO A 88 -7.46 4.01 10.27
N TYR A 89 -8.33 4.30 9.31
CA TYR A 89 -9.53 3.47 9.08
C TYR A 89 -9.17 2.07 8.57
N LEU A 90 -8.16 1.95 7.70
CA LEU A 90 -7.63 0.66 7.29
C LEU A 90 -6.89 -0.03 8.41
N ARG A 91 -6.05 0.69 9.17
CA ARG A 91 -5.25 0.05 10.21
C ARG A 91 -6.09 -0.58 11.31
N ARG A 92 -7.25 -0.01 11.65
CA ARG A 92 -8.20 -0.62 12.58
C ARG A 92 -8.76 -1.98 12.11
N ARG A 93 -8.58 -2.36 10.85
CA ARG A 93 -9.04 -3.64 10.28
C ARG A 93 -8.03 -4.78 10.40
N PHE A 94 -6.81 -4.51 10.86
CA PHE A 94 -5.76 -5.51 10.99
C PHE A 94 -5.32 -5.67 12.45
N ALA A 95 -5.12 -6.92 12.87
CA ALA A 95 -4.60 -7.24 14.21
C ALA A 95 -3.10 -6.95 14.39
N GLU A 96 -2.37 -6.82 13.28
CA GLU A 96 -0.95 -6.44 13.31
C GLU A 96 -0.80 -5.07 14.01
N PRO A 97 0.21 -4.88 14.90
CA PRO A 97 0.46 -3.60 15.56
C PRO A 97 0.97 -2.49 14.62
N GLY A 98 0.82 -1.23 15.05
CA GLY A 98 1.31 -0.04 14.37
C GLY A 98 0.20 0.82 13.72
N GLU A 99 0.54 2.06 13.38
CA GLU A 99 -0.43 3.11 13.03
C GLU A 99 -0.58 3.34 11.53
N GLY A 100 0.28 2.73 10.72
CA GLY A 100 0.33 2.98 9.28
C GLY A 100 0.89 1.83 8.46
N PHE A 101 1.23 2.18 7.21
CA PHE A 101 1.85 1.33 6.21
C PHE A 101 3.19 1.91 5.78
N LEU A 102 4.07 1.05 5.27
CA LEU A 102 5.30 1.45 4.59
C LEU A 102 5.15 1.09 3.11
N LEU A 103 5.29 2.09 2.24
CA LEU A 103 5.39 1.89 0.79
C LEU A 103 6.85 2.03 0.41
N GLU A 104 7.39 1.00 -0.22
CA GLU A 104 8.77 0.96 -0.69
C GLU A 104 8.77 1.16 -2.20
N LEU A 105 9.23 2.31 -2.67
CA LEU A 105 9.39 2.59 -4.10
C LEU A 105 10.81 2.28 -4.51
N PHE A 106 10.98 1.39 -5.49
CA PHE A 106 12.29 0.96 -5.98
C PHE A 106 12.61 1.59 -7.33
N GLU A 107 13.90 1.84 -7.55
CA GLU A 107 14.39 2.58 -8.72
C GLU A 107 13.63 3.92 -8.86
N CYS A 108 13.41 4.59 -7.73
CA CYS A 108 12.75 5.89 -7.66
C CYS A 108 13.71 6.97 -8.17
N THR A 109 13.35 7.57 -9.30
CA THR A 109 14.18 8.55 -10.02
C THR A 109 13.58 9.94 -10.00
N GLU A 110 12.29 10.07 -9.70
CA GLU A 110 11.62 11.36 -9.55
C GLU A 110 10.68 11.34 -8.35
N LEU A 111 10.74 12.43 -7.58
CA LEU A 111 9.81 12.79 -6.51
C LEU A 111 9.50 14.28 -6.68
N GLY A 112 8.22 14.63 -6.72
CA GLY A 112 7.77 16.01 -6.76
C GLY A 112 6.43 16.18 -6.08
N TYR A 113 6.21 17.37 -5.55
CA TYR A 113 4.96 17.82 -4.95
C TYR A 113 4.65 19.23 -5.44
N VAL A 114 3.41 19.42 -5.91
CA VAL A 114 2.88 20.70 -6.34
C VAL A 114 1.68 21.03 -5.44
N PRO A 115 1.85 21.91 -4.45
CA PRO A 115 0.73 22.42 -3.66
C PRO A 115 -0.30 23.13 -4.54
N TYR A 116 -1.58 23.07 -4.19
CA TYR A 116 -2.62 23.85 -4.86
C TYR A 116 -2.71 25.30 -4.37
N ALA A 117 -2.24 25.56 -3.15
CA ALA A 117 -2.00 26.90 -2.67
C ALA A 117 -0.85 27.58 -3.43
N ASP A 118 -0.69 28.90 -3.25
CA ASP A 118 0.42 29.70 -3.82
C ASP A 118 1.77 29.41 -3.14
N ALA A 119 2.10 28.13 -2.95
CA ALA A 119 3.39 27.66 -2.48
C ALA A 119 4.20 27.08 -3.66
N PRO A 120 5.53 27.24 -3.67
CA PRO A 120 6.36 26.74 -4.75
C PRO A 120 6.37 25.20 -4.78
N PRO A 121 6.42 24.59 -5.98
CA PRO A 121 6.69 23.16 -6.12
C PRO A 121 7.98 22.75 -5.44
N THR A 122 8.01 21.54 -4.90
CA THR A 122 9.17 21.01 -4.18
C THR A 122 9.43 19.55 -4.54
N SER A 123 10.68 19.14 -4.44
CA SER A 123 11.12 17.74 -4.51
C SER A 123 11.80 17.28 -3.21
N SER A 124 11.82 18.15 -2.19
CA SER A 124 12.47 17.85 -0.91
C SER A 124 11.58 16.92 -0.07
N PRO A 125 12.06 15.71 0.29
CA PRO A 125 11.30 14.76 1.10
C PRO A 125 10.81 15.33 2.42
N ASP A 126 11.63 16.12 3.11
CA ASP A 126 11.28 16.69 4.41
C ASP A 126 10.19 17.78 4.27
N VAL A 127 10.27 18.61 3.22
CA VAL A 127 9.25 19.63 2.94
C VAL A 127 7.93 18.98 2.53
N ILE A 128 7.99 17.92 1.72
CA ILE A 128 6.80 17.19 1.30
C ILE A 128 6.14 16.51 2.51
N ALA A 129 6.91 15.83 3.35
CA ALA A 129 6.36 15.18 4.55
C ALA A 129 5.75 16.20 5.53
N ALA A 130 6.36 17.37 5.70
CA ALA A 130 5.84 18.44 6.55
C ALA A 130 4.53 19.05 6.03
N ALA A 131 4.21 18.88 4.75
CA ALA A 131 2.93 19.29 4.17
C ALA A 131 1.81 18.25 4.40
N GLU A 132 2.13 17.07 4.96
CA GLU A 132 1.21 15.96 5.24
C GLU A 132 0.22 15.66 4.09
N PRO A 133 0.70 15.50 2.84
CA PRO A 133 -0.19 15.32 1.69
C PRO A 133 -1.03 14.05 1.87
N ASP A 134 -2.34 14.22 1.73
CA ASP A 134 -3.34 13.17 1.78
C ASP A 134 -3.55 12.52 0.41
N PHE A 135 -4.22 11.36 0.40
CA PHE A 135 -4.50 10.59 -0.81
C PHE A 135 -6.00 10.62 -1.11
N VAL A 136 -6.36 11.22 -2.23
CA VAL A 136 -7.75 11.23 -2.75
C VAL A 136 -7.85 10.33 -3.97
N SER A 137 -6.87 10.37 -4.88
CA SER A 137 -6.86 9.46 -6.03
C SER A 137 -5.48 9.34 -6.65
N ALA A 138 -5.26 8.30 -7.44
CA ALA A 138 -4.02 8.09 -8.15
C ALA A 138 -4.23 7.48 -9.53
N LYS A 139 -3.33 7.82 -10.44
CA LYS A 139 -3.32 7.32 -11.82
C LYS A 139 -1.90 7.34 -12.38
N ALA A 140 -1.59 6.36 -13.21
CA ALA A 140 -0.40 6.42 -14.05
C ALA A 140 -0.60 7.35 -15.26
N ASP A 141 0.38 8.21 -15.47
CA ASP A 141 0.55 9.09 -16.64
C ASP A 141 1.86 8.69 -17.33
N GLY A 142 1.77 7.74 -18.26
CA GLY A 142 2.94 7.06 -18.83
C GLY A 142 3.70 6.27 -17.75
N GLU A 143 4.98 6.60 -17.57
CA GLU A 143 5.85 6.00 -16.53
C GLU A 143 5.81 6.73 -15.19
N ARG A 144 4.99 7.78 -15.07
CA ARG A 144 4.88 8.59 -13.86
C ARG A 144 3.60 8.24 -13.12
N MET A 145 3.69 7.97 -11.83
CA MET A 145 2.53 7.89 -10.95
C MET A 145 2.18 9.29 -10.48
N ARG A 146 0.93 9.71 -10.68
CA ARG A 146 0.35 10.92 -10.10
C ARG A 146 -0.61 10.54 -9.00
N VAL A 147 -0.48 11.20 -7.85
CA VAL A 147 -1.36 11.03 -6.69
C VAL A 147 -1.88 12.41 -6.31
N TRP A 148 -3.19 12.57 -6.40
CA TRP A 148 -3.90 13.80 -6.03
C TRP A 148 -4.36 13.70 -4.59
N GLY A 149 -4.04 14.74 -3.82
CA GLY A 149 -4.59 14.99 -2.49
C GLY A 149 -5.54 16.18 -2.51
N SER A 150 -6.01 16.57 -1.33
CA SER A 150 -6.85 17.75 -1.12
C SER A 150 -6.06 19.05 -1.31
N ASP A 151 -4.78 19.06 -0.91
CA ASP A 151 -3.94 20.28 -0.88
C ASP A 151 -2.84 20.32 -1.94
N GLY A 152 -2.74 19.30 -2.79
CA GLY A 152 -1.77 19.30 -3.88
C GLY A 152 -1.69 17.98 -4.64
N GLU A 153 -0.68 17.90 -5.50
CA GLU A 153 -0.40 16.72 -6.32
C GLU A 153 1.02 16.23 -6.08
N LEU A 154 1.15 14.93 -5.77
CA LEU A 154 2.42 14.21 -5.76
C LEU A 154 2.66 13.54 -7.12
N ALA A 155 3.92 13.56 -7.55
CA ALA A 155 4.39 12.91 -8.74
C ALA A 155 5.61 12.05 -8.42
N PHE A 156 5.56 10.78 -8.80
CA PHE A 156 6.65 9.84 -8.62
C PHE A 156 7.02 9.17 -9.94
N ARG A 157 8.31 8.94 -10.19
CA ARG A 157 8.77 7.96 -11.17
C ARG A 157 9.56 6.89 -10.44
N TYR A 158 9.06 5.67 -10.48
CA TYR A 158 9.67 4.50 -9.84
C TYR A 158 9.25 3.25 -10.61
N ARG A 159 10.03 2.18 -10.50
CA ARG A 159 9.78 0.95 -11.26
C ARG A 159 8.82 0.02 -10.56
N GLU A 160 8.97 -0.10 -9.24
CA GLU A 160 8.29 -1.14 -8.46
C GLU A 160 7.87 -0.60 -7.09
N LEU A 161 6.77 -1.14 -6.57
CA LEU A 161 6.26 -0.86 -5.23
C LEU A 161 6.17 -2.15 -4.40
N GLY A 162 6.61 -2.06 -3.16
CA GLY A 162 6.36 -3.06 -2.11
C GLY A 162 5.59 -2.46 -0.96
N LEU A 163 4.72 -3.26 -0.32
CA LEU A 163 3.87 -2.82 0.79
C LEU A 163 4.17 -3.60 2.07
N ARG A 164 4.27 -2.88 3.19
CA ARG A 164 4.44 -3.44 4.53
C ARG A 164 3.55 -2.71 5.53
N PHE A 165 3.28 -3.31 6.67
CA PHE A 165 2.79 -2.59 7.83
C PHE A 165 3.89 -1.68 8.41
N GLY A 166 3.51 -0.67 9.19
CA GLY A 166 4.43 0.19 9.93
C GLY A 166 5.40 -0.57 10.85
N SER A 167 5.05 -1.79 11.27
CA SER A 167 5.92 -2.71 12.02
C SER A 167 7.07 -3.30 11.19
N GLY A 168 7.06 -3.11 9.87
CA GLY A 168 8.00 -3.72 8.93
C GLY A 168 7.61 -5.12 8.45
N ARG A 169 6.49 -5.68 8.94
CA ARG A 169 5.95 -6.94 8.43
C ARG A 169 5.29 -6.77 7.06
N PRO A 170 5.44 -7.74 6.15
CA PRO A 170 4.86 -7.65 4.82
C PRO A 170 3.33 -7.81 4.87
N VAL A 171 2.64 -7.12 3.96
CA VAL A 171 1.20 -7.24 3.75
C VAL A 171 0.94 -7.36 2.26
N ALA A 172 0.04 -8.28 1.88
CA ALA A 172 -0.38 -8.42 0.49
C ALA A 172 -1.34 -7.29 0.12
N LEU A 173 -1.21 -6.71 -1.08
CA LEU A 173 -2.09 -5.64 -1.53
C LEU A 173 -3.56 -6.09 -1.55
N ALA A 174 -3.82 -7.34 -1.95
CA ALA A 174 -5.16 -7.91 -1.96
C ALA A 174 -5.84 -7.90 -0.57
N ALA A 175 -5.08 -8.07 0.51
CA ALA A 175 -5.61 -8.02 1.87
C ALA A 175 -6.02 -6.58 2.25
N VAL A 176 -5.25 -5.59 1.81
CA VAL A 176 -5.56 -4.17 2.00
C VAL A 176 -6.79 -3.76 1.20
N VAL A 177 -6.90 -4.23 -0.05
CA VAL A 177 -8.09 -4.03 -0.90
C VAL A 177 -9.33 -4.61 -0.26
N ALA A 178 -9.29 -5.87 0.20
CA ALA A 178 -10.42 -6.50 0.86
C ALA A 178 -10.86 -5.73 2.13
N ALA A 179 -9.90 -5.24 2.93
CA ALA A 179 -10.19 -4.44 4.12
C ALA A 179 -10.84 -3.09 3.77
N ALA A 180 -10.38 -2.43 2.70
CA ALA A 180 -10.96 -1.18 2.21
C ALA A 180 -12.39 -1.38 1.71
N GLU A 181 -12.62 -2.40 0.88
CA GLU A 181 -13.93 -2.73 0.33
C GLU A 181 -14.94 -3.06 1.43
N ALA A 182 -14.53 -3.83 2.44
CA ALA A 182 -15.35 -4.14 3.61
C ALA A 182 -15.74 -2.85 4.36
N TYR A 183 -14.77 -1.98 4.62
CA TYR A 183 -15.03 -0.69 5.28
C TYR A 183 -16.03 0.17 4.51
N TRP A 184 -15.80 0.40 3.22
CA TRP A 184 -16.67 1.26 2.41
C TRP A 184 -18.06 0.68 2.21
N SER A 185 -18.19 -0.64 2.14
CA SER A 185 -19.48 -1.32 2.05
C SER A 185 -20.29 -1.17 3.34
N GLU A 186 -19.65 -1.33 4.50
CA GLU A 186 -20.28 -1.10 5.80
C GLU A 186 -20.72 0.36 5.95
N TRP A 187 -19.83 1.31 5.63
CA TRP A 187 -20.11 2.74 5.72
C TRP A 187 -21.31 3.14 4.84
N LYS A 188 -21.38 2.64 3.60
CA LYS A 188 -22.51 2.89 2.69
C LYS A 188 -23.83 2.36 3.28
N ARG A 189 -23.82 1.13 3.80
CA ARG A 189 -25.00 0.51 4.42
C ARG A 189 -25.49 1.30 5.64
N GLU A 190 -24.57 1.77 6.48
CA GLU A 190 -24.89 2.60 7.65
C GLU A 190 -25.44 3.98 7.25
N GLY A 191 -24.85 4.59 6.23
CA GLY A 191 -25.33 5.86 5.66
C GLY A 191 -26.75 5.74 5.10
N GLU A 192 -27.03 4.68 4.34
CA GLU A 192 -28.37 4.38 3.82
C GLU A 192 -29.38 4.14 4.96
N ALA A 193 -29.02 3.36 5.97
CA ALA A 193 -29.87 3.10 7.12
C ALA A 193 -30.20 4.40 7.88
N ARG A 194 -29.20 5.28 8.06
CA ARG A 194 -29.38 6.60 8.69
C ARG A 194 -30.32 7.49 7.88
N LEU A 195 -30.18 7.51 6.55
CA LEU A 195 -31.07 8.29 5.68
C LEU A 195 -32.51 7.74 5.68
N ARG A 196 -32.70 6.41 5.72
CA ARG A 196 -34.03 5.80 5.85
C ARG A 196 -34.69 6.15 7.19
N ALA A 197 -33.95 6.04 8.30
CA ALA A 197 -34.46 6.42 9.62
C ALA A 197 -34.87 7.91 9.70
N GLN A 198 -34.15 8.80 9.00
CA GLN A 198 -34.49 10.22 8.92
C GLN A 198 -35.71 10.51 8.03
N ARG A 199 -36.05 9.62 7.08
CA ARG A 199 -37.20 9.77 6.18
C ARG A 199 -38.53 9.31 6.77
N GLY A 200 -38.53 8.75 7.98
CA GLY A 200 -39.78 8.41 8.68
C GLY A 200 -40.57 7.27 8.05
N GLU A 201 -39.92 6.34 7.34
CA GLU A 201 -40.51 5.02 7.06
C GLU A 201 -40.38 4.15 8.32
N GLY A 202 -41.06 4.58 9.39
CA GLY A 202 -41.50 3.68 10.44
C GLY A 202 -42.82 3.09 9.97
N ASP A 203 -42.88 1.77 9.78
CA ASP A 203 -44.13 1.03 9.66
C ASP A 203 -45.09 1.49 10.76
N GLU A 204 -46.19 2.16 10.37
CA GLU A 204 -47.41 2.14 11.18
C GLU A 204 -48.04 0.76 11.00
N PRO A 205 -48.20 -0.05 12.06
CA PRO A 205 -48.99 -1.26 11.97
C PRO A 205 -50.47 -0.86 11.87
N GLY A 206 -51.06 -1.06 10.70
CA GLY A 206 -52.51 -1.02 10.48
C GLY A 206 -53.20 -2.31 10.91
#